data_AF-A0A1U6GQW8-F1
#
_entry.id   AF-A0A1U6GQW8-F1
#
_cell.length_a   1.000
_cell.length_b   1.000
_cell.length_c   1.000
_cell.angle_alpha   90.00
_cell.angle_beta   90.00
_cell.angle_gamma   90.00
#
_symmetry.space_group_name_H-M   'P 1'
#
loop_
_entity.id
_entity.type
_entity.pdbx_description
1 polymer ?
#
loop_
_entity_poly.entity_id
_entity_poly.type
_entity_poly.pdbx_seq_one_letter_code
_entity_poly.pdbx_strand_id
1 'polypeptide(L)'
;MPSPELIAWITLSKEILLGLAALVAIVVGVYGIRAWKRDLVGKEVYIATKKLVKESHIISKAAVSLRDPTYRSEERHFTQEEVLHSTELERWSRNESKVYNLRIDKFIDIQENYSLAKLDLRILIGSKAYEKFLPFDRLIAESLNLVIFYLELIHDENYVSSPELPIIIDAQKAMYPSSNLDDELTANLHDAREEAEKSLLKYLHRNSIRGYRVLHKTY
;
A
#
# COMPACT_ATOMS: atom_id res chain seq x y z
N MET A 1 28.53 47.47 56.87
CA MET A 1 28.56 46.06 56.44
C MET A 1 27.21 45.44 56.76
N PRO A 2 26.59 44.66 55.86
CA PRO A 2 25.31 44.02 56.15
C PRO A 2 25.44 43.09 57.37
N SER A 3 24.38 42.97 58.18
CA SER A 3 24.39 42.06 59.33
C SER A 3 24.47 40.60 58.84
N PRO A 4 25.14 39.72 59.59
CA PRO A 4 25.29 38.30 59.22
C PRO A 4 23.93 37.59 59.02
N GLU A 5 22.91 38.00 59.76
CA GLU A 5 21.53 37.50 59.62
C GLU A 5 20.94 37.85 58.24
N LEU A 6 21.18 39.07 57.75
CA LEU A 6 20.72 39.51 56.43
C LEU A 6 21.37 38.68 55.31
N ILE A 7 22.66 38.38 55.45
CA ILE A 7 23.39 37.53 54.49
C ILE A 7 22.78 36.12 54.46
N ALA A 8 22.48 35.54 55.63
CA ALA A 8 21.87 34.21 55.75
C ALA A 8 20.48 34.11 55.11
N TRP A 9 19.63 35.12 55.33
CA TRP A 9 18.31 35.19 54.69
C TRP A 9 18.40 35.32 53.17
N ILE A 10 19.35 36.12 52.67
CA ILE A 10 19.58 36.26 51.22
C ILE A 10 20.04 34.93 50.63
N THR A 11 20.97 34.21 51.27
CA THR A 11 21.41 32.90 50.79
C THR A 11 20.28 31.87 50.76
N LEU A 12 19.45 31.81 51.81
CA LEU A 12 18.29 30.92 51.89
C LEU A 12 17.29 31.20 50.75
N SER A 13 16.97 32.48 50.52
CA SER A 13 16.04 32.87 49.46
C SER A 13 16.55 32.51 48.06
N LYS A 14 17.86 32.64 47.84
CA LYS A 14 18.52 32.27 46.57
C LYS A 14 18.46 30.76 46.33
N GLU A 15 18.69 29.95 47.36
CA GLU A 15 18.61 28.49 47.26
C GLU A 15 17.17 28.02 46.95
N ILE A 16 16.17 28.63 47.58
CA ILE A 16 14.75 28.34 47.29
C ILE A 16 14.40 28.69 45.84
N LEU A 17 14.82 29.88 45.36
CA LEU A 17 14.62 30.30 43.97
C LEU A 17 15.33 29.35 42.98
N LEU A 18 16.55 28.92 43.30
CA LEU A 18 17.30 27.97 42.47
C LEU A 18 16.59 26.61 42.41
N GLY A 19 16.08 26.14 43.55
CA GLY A 19 15.29 24.90 43.65
C GLY A 19 14.00 24.96 42.83
N LEU A 20 13.28 26.08 42.89
CA LEU A 20 12.08 26.31 42.08
C LEU A 20 12.40 26.34 40.57
N ALA A 21 13.47 27.03 40.18
CA ALA A 21 13.92 27.08 38.79
C ALA A 21 14.28 25.68 38.27
N ALA A 22 14.99 24.87 39.08
CA ALA A 22 15.32 23.50 38.75
C ALA A 22 14.07 22.63 38.58
N LEU A 23 13.07 22.78 39.46
CA LEU A 23 11.81 22.05 39.38
C LEU A 23 11.03 22.41 38.11
N VAL A 24 10.94 23.69 37.75
CA VAL A 24 10.33 24.14 36.50
C VAL A 24 11.07 23.57 35.28
N ALA A 25 12.41 23.57 35.30
CA ALA A 25 13.23 23.03 34.22
C ALA A 25 12.99 21.52 34.03
N ILE A 26 12.88 20.75 35.12
CA ILE A 26 12.54 19.32 35.07
C ILE A 26 11.17 19.11 34.42
N VAL A 27 10.16 19.88 34.84
CA VAL A 27 8.80 19.78 34.27
C VAL A 27 8.83 20.09 32.76
N VAL A 28 9.46 21.19 32.35
CA VAL A 28 9.60 21.56 30.93
C VAL A 28 10.35 20.47 30.15
N GLY A 29 11.42 19.91 30.72
CA GLY A 29 12.18 18.82 30.11
C GLY A 29 11.32 17.57 29.88
N VAL A 30 10.54 17.14 30.87
CA VAL A 30 9.64 15.97 30.75
C VAL A 30 8.56 16.21 29.68
N TYR A 31 7.95 17.40 29.65
CA TYR A 31 6.98 17.74 28.61
C TYR A 31 7.62 17.85 27.22
N GLY A 32 8.84 18.37 27.12
CA GLY A 32 9.62 18.43 25.89
C GLY A 32 9.89 17.04 25.32
N ILE A 33 10.35 16.10 26.15
CA ILE A 33 10.60 14.71 25.74
C ILE A 33 9.31 14.01 25.27
N ARG A 34 8.20 14.19 26.00
CA ARG A 34 6.90 13.61 25.60
C ARG A 34 6.41 14.19 24.28
N ALA A 35 6.52 15.51 24.10
CA ALA A 35 6.14 16.18 22.86
C ALA A 35 7.01 15.71 21.68
N TRP A 36 8.32 15.55 21.91
CA TRP A 36 9.26 15.06 20.91
C TRP A 36 8.96 13.62 20.49
N LYS A 37 8.72 12.72 21.45
CA LYS A 37 8.30 11.33 21.16
C LYS A 37 7.03 11.30 20.30
N ARG A 38 6.05 12.15 20.61
CA ARG A 38 4.80 12.22 19.83
C ARG A 38 5.03 12.73 18.42
N ASP A 39 5.89 13.73 18.25
CA ASP A 39 6.25 14.28 16.94
C ASP A 39 6.98 13.25 16.07
N LEU A 40 7.90 12.47 16.66
CA LEU A 40 8.59 11.37 15.98
C LEU A 40 7.61 10.31 15.47
N VAL A 41 6.74 9.81 16.36
CA VAL A 41 5.72 8.82 15.98
C VAL A 41 4.78 9.38 14.91
N GLY A 42 4.36 10.64 15.04
CA GLY A 42 3.50 11.29 14.04
C GLY A 42 4.15 11.38 12.65
N LYS A 43 5.45 11.66 12.59
CA LYS A 43 6.21 11.68 11.32
C LYS A 43 6.34 10.29 10.70
N GLU A 44 6.66 9.27 11.49
CA GLU A 44 6.76 7.89 11.02
C GLU A 44 5.41 7.40 10.48
N VAL A 45 4.32 7.64 11.22
CA VAL A 45 2.97 7.31 10.79
C VAL A 45 2.61 8.02 9.48
N TYR A 46 2.93 9.31 9.34
CA TYR A 46 2.69 10.06 8.11
C TYR A 46 3.47 9.46 6.92
N ILE A 47 4.74 9.13 7.10
CA ILE A 47 5.60 8.54 6.05
C ILE A 47 5.07 7.17 5.64
N ALA A 48 4.76 6.30 6.60
CA ALA A 48 4.22 4.96 6.35
C ALA A 48 2.85 5.04 5.65
N THR A 49 1.98 5.96 6.08
CA THR A 49 0.66 6.16 5.45
C THR A 49 0.81 6.64 4.01
N LYS A 50 1.66 7.63 3.76
CA LYS A 50 1.94 8.14 2.41
C LYS A 50 2.49 7.04 1.50
N LYS A 51 3.40 6.21 2.02
CA LYS A 51 3.95 5.05 1.30
C LYS A 51 2.84 4.06 0.95
N LEU A 52 1.98 3.68 1.90
CA LEU A 52 0.87 2.76 1.63
C LEU A 52 -0.10 3.28 0.56
N VAL A 53 -0.49 4.57 0.62
CA VAL A 53 -1.34 5.19 -0.42
C VAL A 53 -0.64 5.19 -1.78
N LYS A 54 0.67 5.42 -1.83
CA LYS A 54 1.40 5.33 -3.11
C LYS A 54 1.39 3.90 -3.64
N GLU A 55 1.70 2.91 -2.80
CA GLU A 55 1.75 1.51 -3.21
C GLU A 55 0.37 0.95 -3.56
N SER A 56 -0.72 1.40 -2.91
CA SER A 56 -2.11 1.01 -3.25
C SER A 56 -2.49 1.45 -4.67
N HIS A 57 -2.05 2.64 -5.10
CA HIS A 57 -2.22 3.10 -6.48
C HIS A 57 -1.40 2.26 -7.47
N ILE A 58 -0.16 1.91 -7.12
CA ILE A 58 0.73 1.15 -8.00
C ILE A 58 0.19 -0.27 -8.19
N ILE A 59 -0.16 -0.97 -7.11
CA ILE A 59 -0.70 -2.33 -7.18
C ILE A 59 -2.07 -2.36 -7.88
N SER A 60 -2.92 -1.35 -7.70
CA SER A 60 -4.18 -1.24 -8.44
C SER A 60 -3.95 -1.18 -9.94
N LYS A 61 -3.00 -0.33 -10.40
CA LYS A 61 -2.64 -0.28 -11.83
C LYS A 61 -2.02 -1.58 -12.32
N ALA A 62 -1.18 -2.22 -11.50
CA ALA A 62 -0.59 -3.51 -11.84
C ALA A 62 -1.65 -4.61 -11.97
N ALA A 63 -2.66 -4.64 -11.08
CA ALA A 63 -3.77 -5.59 -11.14
C ALA A 63 -4.63 -5.41 -12.40
N VAL A 64 -4.84 -4.17 -12.84
CA VAL A 64 -5.50 -3.89 -14.13
C VAL A 64 -4.63 -4.36 -15.29
N SER A 65 -3.35 -3.97 -15.31
CA SER A 65 -2.46 -4.31 -16.43
C SER A 65 -2.12 -5.79 -16.53
N LEU A 66 -2.21 -6.52 -15.41
CA LEU A 66 -2.09 -7.98 -15.38
C LEU A 66 -3.11 -8.65 -16.31
N ARG A 67 -4.29 -8.05 -16.44
CA ARG A 67 -5.41 -8.54 -17.24
C ARG A 67 -5.50 -7.90 -18.63
N ASP A 68 -4.53 -7.09 -19.04
CA ASP A 68 -4.54 -6.51 -20.39
C ASP A 68 -4.43 -7.63 -21.45
N PRO A 69 -4.98 -7.47 -22.67
CA PRO A 69 -4.68 -8.40 -23.74
C PRO A 69 -3.19 -8.37 -24.11
N THR A 70 -2.68 -9.46 -24.67
CA THR A 70 -1.32 -9.49 -25.23
C THR A 70 -1.25 -8.62 -26.47
N TYR A 71 -0.29 -7.70 -26.50
CA TYR A 71 -0.04 -6.86 -27.66
C TYR A 71 1.03 -7.47 -28.57
N ARG A 72 0.96 -7.18 -29.88
CA ARG A 72 1.96 -7.63 -30.87
C ARG A 72 3.41 -7.28 -30.50
N SER A 73 3.62 -6.18 -29.78
CA SER A 73 4.95 -5.76 -29.32
C SER A 73 5.52 -6.61 -28.18
N GLU A 74 4.69 -7.39 -27.51
CA GLU A 74 5.07 -8.28 -26.40
C GLU A 74 5.30 -9.71 -26.87
N GLU A 75 4.99 -10.01 -28.13
CA GLU A 75 5.12 -11.34 -28.69
C GLU A 75 6.58 -11.80 -28.73
N ARG A 76 6.79 -13.04 -28.32
CA ARG A 76 8.04 -13.76 -28.48
C ARG A 76 8.30 -14.00 -29.96
N HIS A 77 9.48 -13.61 -30.42
CA HIS A 77 10.00 -14.09 -31.70
C HIS A 77 10.39 -15.58 -31.60
N PHE A 78 9.72 -16.41 -32.38
CA PHE A 78 10.04 -17.83 -32.53
C PHE A 78 11.15 -18.04 -33.56
N THR A 79 12.02 -19.02 -33.33
CA THR A 79 13.05 -19.39 -34.32
C THR A 79 12.43 -20.16 -35.48
N GLN A 80 13.13 -20.24 -36.62
CA GLN A 80 12.65 -21.03 -37.78
C GLN A 80 12.45 -22.51 -37.41
N GLU A 81 13.35 -23.09 -36.61
CA GLU A 81 13.22 -24.46 -36.11
C GLU A 81 11.98 -24.64 -35.24
N GLU A 82 11.68 -23.70 -34.34
CA GLU A 82 10.46 -23.74 -33.52
C GLU A 82 9.21 -23.68 -34.39
N VAL A 83 9.20 -22.83 -35.43
CA VAL A 83 8.07 -22.73 -36.36
C VAL A 83 7.85 -24.02 -37.15
N LEU A 84 8.94 -24.72 -37.54
CA LEU A 84 8.87 -25.98 -38.27
C LEU A 84 8.32 -27.15 -37.44
N HIS A 85 8.55 -27.13 -36.12
CA HIS A 85 8.21 -28.23 -35.21
C HIS A 85 7.04 -27.94 -34.27
N SER A 86 6.29 -26.86 -34.50
CA SER A 86 5.11 -26.52 -33.69
C SER A 86 3.92 -26.14 -34.55
N THR A 87 2.73 -26.32 -33.99
CA THR A 87 1.51 -25.76 -34.60
C THR A 87 1.37 -24.27 -34.28
N GLU A 88 0.54 -23.55 -35.04
CA GLU A 88 0.25 -22.15 -34.76
C GLU A 88 -0.38 -21.97 -33.37
N LEU A 89 -1.25 -22.90 -32.96
CA LEU A 89 -1.89 -22.91 -31.65
C LEU A 89 -0.90 -23.12 -30.50
N GLU A 90 0.04 -24.04 -30.66
CA GLU A 90 1.12 -24.25 -29.67
C GLU A 90 1.98 -23.00 -29.53
N ARG A 91 2.29 -22.31 -30.64
CA ARG A 91 3.03 -21.04 -30.60
C ARG A 91 2.22 -19.95 -29.91
N TRP A 92 0.93 -19.83 -30.22
CA TRP A 92 0.04 -18.88 -29.56
C TRP A 92 -0.01 -19.12 -28.04
N SER A 93 -0.28 -20.34 -27.59
CA SER A 93 -0.32 -20.69 -26.16
C SER A 93 1.02 -20.42 -25.48
N ARG A 94 2.15 -20.84 -26.07
CA ARG A 94 3.49 -20.54 -25.53
C ARG A 94 3.78 -19.05 -25.44
N ASN A 95 3.30 -18.28 -26.40
CA ASN A 95 3.47 -16.83 -26.40
C ASN A 95 2.66 -16.17 -25.29
N GLU A 96 1.36 -16.48 -25.21
CA GLU A 96 0.45 -16.01 -24.16
C GLU A 96 1.01 -16.33 -22.77
N SER A 97 1.34 -17.60 -22.52
CA SER A 97 1.89 -18.03 -21.24
C SER A 97 3.15 -17.27 -20.87
N LYS A 98 4.05 -17.04 -21.84
CA LYS A 98 5.27 -16.27 -21.57
C LYS A 98 4.96 -14.82 -21.20
N VAL A 99 4.04 -14.16 -21.90
CA VAL A 99 3.68 -12.76 -21.65
C VAL A 99 3.04 -12.61 -20.26
N TYR A 100 2.06 -13.46 -19.93
CA TYR A 100 1.42 -13.39 -18.62
C TYR A 100 2.34 -13.79 -17.48
N ASN A 101 3.21 -14.79 -17.64
CA ASN A 101 4.20 -15.12 -16.61
C ASN A 101 5.09 -13.91 -16.30
N LEU A 102 5.56 -13.19 -17.33
CA LEU A 102 6.33 -11.95 -17.12
C LEU A 102 5.54 -10.85 -16.41
N ARG A 103 4.22 -10.77 -16.64
CA ARG A 103 3.34 -9.81 -15.94
C ARG A 103 3.08 -10.23 -14.50
N ILE A 104 2.88 -11.52 -14.25
CA ILE A 104 2.73 -12.10 -12.91
C ILE A 104 3.99 -11.84 -12.08
N ASP A 105 5.18 -12.09 -12.63
CA ASP A 105 6.45 -11.84 -11.93
C ASP A 105 6.57 -10.37 -11.49
N LYS A 106 6.31 -9.43 -12.41
CA LYS A 106 6.30 -7.99 -12.09
C LYS A 106 5.24 -7.63 -11.06
N PHE A 107 4.08 -8.27 -11.13
CA PHE A 107 2.98 -8.03 -10.20
C PHE A 107 3.33 -8.54 -8.80
N ILE A 108 3.99 -9.69 -8.67
CA ILE A 108 4.47 -10.23 -7.39
C ILE A 108 5.43 -9.24 -6.72
N ASP A 109 6.41 -8.71 -7.45
CA ASP A 109 7.34 -7.69 -6.92
C ASP A 109 6.60 -6.46 -6.38
N ILE A 110 5.57 -6.00 -7.08
CA ILE A 110 4.73 -4.87 -6.65
C ILE A 110 3.88 -5.25 -5.43
N GLN A 111 3.34 -6.46 -5.41
CA GLN A 111 2.53 -6.97 -4.30
C GLN A 111 3.34 -7.09 -3.01
N GLU A 112 4.61 -7.49 -3.09
CA GLU A 112 5.53 -7.51 -1.96
C GLU A 112 5.74 -6.11 -1.38
N ASN A 113 6.01 -5.12 -2.23
CA ASN A 113 6.20 -3.72 -1.80
C ASN A 113 4.95 -3.15 -1.12
N TYR A 114 3.77 -3.40 -1.69
CA TYR A 114 2.49 -3.05 -1.09
C TYR A 114 2.27 -3.76 0.26
N SER A 115 2.58 -5.05 0.35
CA SER A 115 2.44 -5.84 1.58
C SER A 115 3.37 -5.34 2.69
N LEU A 116 4.61 -4.98 2.35
CA LEU A 116 5.56 -4.35 3.26
C LEU A 116 5.05 -2.99 3.74
N ALA A 117 4.55 -2.13 2.84
CA ALA A 117 3.98 -0.84 3.22
C ALA A 117 2.78 -0.99 4.17
N LYS A 118 1.94 -2.01 3.95
CA LYS A 118 0.79 -2.33 4.80
C LYS A 118 1.25 -2.84 6.18
N LEU A 119 2.31 -3.65 6.23
CA LEU A 119 2.92 -4.13 7.47
C LEU A 119 3.56 -3.00 8.28
N ASP A 120 4.33 -2.12 7.63
CA ASP A 120 4.97 -0.94 8.23
C ASP A 120 3.91 -0.10 8.96
N LEU A 121 2.78 0.16 8.28
CA LEU A 121 1.69 0.93 8.88
C LEU A 121 1.02 0.18 10.03
N ARG A 122 0.79 -1.15 9.89
CA ARG A 122 0.20 -1.98 10.95
C ARG A 122 1.01 -1.95 12.24
N ILE A 123 2.33 -1.93 12.16
CA ILE A 123 3.22 -1.83 13.33
C ILE A 123 2.99 -0.50 14.09
N LEU A 124 2.75 0.59 13.36
CA LEU A 124 2.63 1.93 13.94
C LEU A 124 1.24 2.26 14.48
N ILE A 125 0.17 1.86 13.79
CA ILE A 125 -1.21 2.24 14.14
C ILE A 125 -2.15 1.08 14.48
N GLY A 126 -1.66 -0.17 14.40
CA GLY A 126 -2.41 -1.38 14.73
C GLY A 126 -3.22 -1.97 13.56
N SER A 127 -3.99 -3.02 13.83
CA SER A 127 -4.73 -3.80 12.81
C SER A 127 -5.88 -3.07 12.16
N LYS A 128 -6.43 -2.02 12.79
CA LYS A 128 -7.63 -1.33 12.29
C LYS A 128 -7.46 -0.72 10.90
N ALA A 129 -6.26 -0.22 10.58
CA ALA A 129 -5.98 0.28 9.24
C ALA A 129 -5.79 -0.85 8.23
N TYR A 130 -5.18 -1.95 8.66
CA TYR A 130 -5.01 -3.15 7.84
C TYR A 130 -6.36 -3.74 7.42
N GLU A 131 -7.32 -3.84 8.35
CA GLU A 131 -8.65 -4.39 8.11
C GLU A 131 -9.43 -3.64 7.02
N LYS A 132 -9.17 -2.33 6.85
CA LYS A 132 -9.81 -1.51 5.82
C LYS A 132 -9.31 -1.81 4.41
N PHE A 133 -8.13 -2.40 4.25
CA PHE A 133 -7.60 -2.81 2.96
C PHE A 133 -8.00 -4.25 2.56
N LEU A 134 -8.65 -5.02 3.45
CA LEU A 134 -9.05 -6.40 3.15
C LEU A 134 -9.97 -6.55 1.93
N PRO A 135 -10.99 -5.69 1.71
CA PRO A 135 -11.80 -5.77 0.49
C PRO A 135 -10.97 -5.54 -0.76
N PHE A 136 -10.07 -4.55 -0.72
CA PHE A 136 -9.15 -4.27 -1.83
C PHE A 136 -8.18 -5.43 -2.08
N ASP A 137 -7.61 -6.03 -1.02
CA ASP A 137 -6.73 -7.20 -1.12
C ASP A 137 -7.42 -8.39 -1.80
N ARG A 138 -8.72 -8.60 -1.53
CA ARG A 138 -9.50 -9.68 -2.16
C ARG A 138 -9.65 -9.47 -3.66
N LEU A 139 -9.95 -8.25 -4.09
CA LEU A 139 -10.09 -7.91 -5.51
C LEU A 139 -8.75 -7.98 -6.26
N ILE A 140 -7.65 -7.64 -5.59
CA ILE A 140 -6.30 -7.83 -6.12
C ILE A 140 -6.04 -9.33 -6.34
N ALA A 141 -6.36 -10.17 -5.35
CA ALA A 141 -6.20 -11.63 -5.47
C ALA A 141 -7.11 -12.22 -6.56
N GLU A 142 -8.34 -11.74 -6.67
CA GLU A 142 -9.27 -12.12 -7.74
C GLU A 142 -8.70 -11.81 -9.14
N SER A 143 -8.08 -10.63 -9.31
CA SER A 143 -7.41 -10.26 -10.56
C SER A 143 -6.31 -11.25 -10.95
N LEU A 144 -5.50 -11.68 -9.98
CA LEU A 144 -4.46 -12.70 -10.20
C LEU A 144 -5.06 -14.07 -10.50
N ASN A 145 -6.09 -14.48 -9.77
CA ASN A 145 -6.75 -15.78 -9.94
C ASN A 145 -7.39 -15.91 -11.33
N LEU A 146 -7.97 -14.84 -11.88
CA LEU A 146 -8.51 -14.85 -13.24
C LEU A 146 -7.42 -15.15 -14.28
N VAL A 147 -6.24 -14.54 -14.13
CA VAL A 147 -5.11 -14.80 -15.03
C VAL A 147 -4.56 -16.20 -14.86
N ILE A 148 -4.41 -16.68 -13.62
CA ILE A 148 -3.97 -18.06 -13.36
C ILE A 148 -4.95 -19.06 -13.97
N PHE A 149 -6.25 -18.86 -13.79
CA PHE A 149 -7.29 -19.72 -14.36
C PHE A 149 -7.24 -19.75 -15.89
N TYR A 150 -7.05 -18.60 -16.54
CA TYR A 150 -6.85 -18.55 -17.99
C TYR A 150 -5.57 -19.29 -18.43
N LEU A 151 -4.47 -19.12 -17.69
CA LEU A 151 -3.22 -19.83 -17.96
C LEU A 151 -3.36 -21.34 -17.81
N GLU A 152 -4.14 -21.81 -16.83
CA GLU A 152 -4.44 -23.23 -16.65
C GLU A 152 -5.24 -23.77 -17.85
N LEU A 153 -6.25 -23.01 -18.33
CA LEU A 153 -7.05 -23.40 -19.49
C LEU A 153 -6.22 -23.53 -20.77
N ILE A 154 -5.29 -22.61 -21.04
CA ILE A 154 -4.48 -22.65 -22.28
C ILE A 154 -3.31 -23.64 -22.22
N HIS A 155 -2.98 -24.17 -21.02
CA HIS A 155 -1.97 -25.22 -20.85
C HIS A 155 -2.58 -26.63 -20.83
N ASP A 156 -3.87 -26.77 -20.57
CA ASP A 156 -4.55 -28.06 -20.56
C ASP A 156 -4.64 -28.61 -22.00
N GLU A 157 -3.98 -29.75 -22.22
CA GLU A 157 -3.89 -30.44 -23.51
C GLU A 157 -5.28 -30.75 -24.12
N ASN A 158 -6.33 -30.85 -23.29
CA ASN A 158 -7.69 -31.06 -23.75
C ASN A 158 -8.30 -29.82 -24.46
N TYR A 159 -7.79 -28.62 -24.16
CA TYR A 159 -8.32 -27.34 -24.65
C TYR A 159 -7.35 -26.61 -25.60
N VAL A 160 -6.07 -26.98 -25.63
CA VAL A 160 -5.05 -26.45 -26.56
C VAL A 160 -5.47 -26.55 -28.04
N SER A 161 -6.38 -27.48 -28.36
CA SER A 161 -6.83 -27.75 -29.73
C SER A 161 -7.71 -26.66 -30.35
N SER A 162 -8.31 -25.75 -29.59
CA SER A 162 -9.12 -24.67 -30.17
C SER A 162 -9.26 -23.45 -29.23
N PRO A 163 -8.66 -22.29 -29.57
CA PRO A 163 -8.80 -21.04 -28.81
C PRO A 163 -10.21 -20.45 -28.93
N GLU A 164 -11.04 -20.98 -29.83
CA GLU A 164 -12.43 -20.58 -30.04
C GLU A 164 -13.40 -21.31 -29.10
N LEU A 165 -12.90 -22.16 -28.20
CA LEU A 165 -13.73 -22.82 -27.21
C LEU A 165 -14.45 -21.76 -26.35
N PRO A 166 -15.77 -21.91 -26.12
CA PRO A 166 -16.54 -20.95 -25.33
C PRO A 166 -15.93 -20.65 -23.96
N ILE A 167 -15.34 -21.66 -23.30
CA ILE A 167 -14.70 -21.51 -22.00
C ILE A 167 -13.46 -20.60 -22.02
N ILE A 168 -12.66 -20.64 -23.09
CA ILE A 168 -11.47 -19.79 -23.26
C ILE A 168 -11.93 -18.36 -23.57
N ILE A 169 -12.91 -18.22 -24.44
CA ILE A 169 -13.50 -16.91 -24.79
C ILE A 169 -14.10 -16.24 -23.55
N ASP A 170 -14.81 -17.00 -22.71
CA ASP A 170 -15.43 -16.46 -21.51
C ASP A 170 -14.39 -16.12 -20.43
N ALA A 171 -13.32 -16.91 -20.29
CA ALA A 171 -12.18 -16.56 -19.45
C ALA A 171 -11.46 -15.29 -19.93
N GLN A 172 -11.26 -15.14 -21.24
CA GLN A 172 -10.69 -13.94 -21.85
C GLN A 172 -11.58 -12.71 -21.60
N LYS A 173 -12.90 -12.84 -21.77
CA LYS A 173 -13.84 -11.74 -21.47
C LYS A 173 -13.84 -11.36 -20.00
N ALA A 174 -13.68 -12.32 -19.09
CA ALA A 174 -13.61 -12.06 -17.66
C ALA A 174 -12.31 -11.34 -17.27
N MET A 175 -11.20 -11.64 -17.97
CA MET A 175 -9.94 -10.93 -17.78
C MET A 175 -9.97 -9.53 -18.39
N TYR A 176 -10.23 -9.45 -19.70
CA TYR A 176 -10.02 -8.24 -20.47
C TYR A 176 -10.96 -7.13 -20.02
N PRO A 177 -10.42 -5.96 -19.64
CA PRO A 177 -11.24 -4.79 -19.45
C PRO A 177 -12.00 -4.56 -20.76
N SER A 178 -13.33 -4.61 -20.71
CA SER A 178 -14.11 -4.33 -21.90
C SER A 178 -13.73 -2.93 -22.39
N SER A 179 -13.55 -2.76 -23.70
CA SER A 179 -13.24 -1.45 -24.31
C SER A 179 -14.31 -0.40 -24.02
N ASN A 180 -15.45 -0.79 -23.45
CA ASN A 180 -16.60 0.04 -23.13
C ASN A 180 -16.73 0.33 -21.62
N LEU A 181 -15.69 0.84 -20.94
CA LEU A 181 -15.77 1.42 -19.57
C LEU A 181 -16.41 0.58 -18.43
N ASP A 182 -16.97 -0.60 -18.71
CA ASP A 182 -17.80 -1.42 -17.83
C ASP A 182 -16.97 -2.59 -17.26
N ASP A 183 -15.69 -2.36 -16.99
CA ASP A 183 -14.89 -3.32 -16.23
C ASP A 183 -15.23 -3.19 -14.74
N GLU A 184 -16.25 -3.94 -14.32
CA GLU A 184 -16.75 -3.99 -12.95
C GLU A 184 -15.62 -4.25 -11.95
N LEU A 185 -14.67 -5.13 -12.28
CA LEU A 185 -13.54 -5.45 -11.39
C LEU A 185 -12.59 -4.26 -11.23
N THR A 186 -12.29 -3.53 -12.31
CA THR A 186 -11.49 -2.29 -12.21
C THR A 186 -12.20 -1.22 -11.39
N ALA A 187 -13.51 -1.03 -11.60
CA ALA A 187 -14.30 -0.08 -10.82
C ALA A 187 -14.31 -0.46 -9.33
N ASN A 188 -14.59 -1.73 -9.01
CA ASN A 188 -14.58 -2.25 -7.65
C ASN A 188 -13.20 -2.09 -6.99
N LEU A 189 -12.10 -2.34 -7.73
CA LEU A 189 -10.73 -2.12 -7.25
C LEU A 189 -10.51 -0.64 -6.89
N HIS A 190 -10.98 0.27 -7.73
CA HIS A 190 -10.84 1.71 -7.50
C HIS A 190 -11.61 2.16 -6.26
N ASP A 191 -12.86 1.74 -6.15
CA ASP A 191 -13.78 2.11 -5.07
C ASP A 191 -13.31 1.54 -3.73
N ALA A 192 -12.96 0.25 -3.68
CA ALA A 192 -12.47 -0.40 -2.46
C ALA A 192 -11.16 0.22 -1.97
N ARG A 193 -10.28 0.60 -2.91
CA ARG A 193 -9.05 1.32 -2.60
C ARG A 193 -9.34 2.72 -2.05
N GLU A 194 -10.20 3.49 -2.69
CA GLU A 194 -10.55 4.84 -2.22
C GLU A 194 -11.21 4.79 -0.83
N GLU A 195 -12.07 3.81 -0.58
CA GLU A 195 -12.68 3.59 0.73
C GLU A 195 -11.62 3.26 1.79
N ALA A 196 -10.65 2.41 1.47
CA ALA A 196 -9.53 2.10 2.34
C ALA A 196 -8.67 3.35 2.64
N GLU A 197 -8.37 4.16 1.62
CA GLU A 197 -7.59 5.39 1.74
C GLU A 197 -8.30 6.49 2.54
N LYS A 198 -9.63 6.59 2.45
CA LYS A 198 -10.43 7.50 3.29
C LYS A 198 -10.18 7.28 4.78
N SER A 199 -9.95 6.03 5.20
CA SER A 199 -9.63 5.69 6.60
C SER A 199 -8.26 6.24 7.06
N LEU A 200 -7.37 6.52 6.11
CA LEU A 200 -6.01 7.00 6.32
C LEU A 200 -5.88 8.52 6.32
N LEU A 201 -6.89 9.26 5.85
CA LEU A 201 -6.84 10.72 5.72
C LEU A 201 -6.47 11.43 7.04
N LYS A 202 -6.95 10.91 8.17
CA LYS A 202 -6.63 11.44 9.50
C LYS A 202 -5.14 11.42 9.85
N TYR A 203 -4.33 10.59 9.18
CA TYR A 203 -2.89 10.53 9.34
C TYR A 203 -2.14 11.38 8.31
N LEU A 204 -2.75 11.68 7.16
CA LEU A 204 -2.18 12.47 6.07
C LEU A 204 -2.36 13.99 6.24
N HIS A 205 -3.37 14.44 6.98
CA HIS A 205 -3.55 15.87 7.23
C HIS A 205 -2.41 16.44 8.09
N ARG A 206 -1.90 17.62 7.72
CA ARG A 206 -0.84 18.37 8.45
C ARG A 206 -1.15 18.57 9.95
N ASN A 207 -2.42 18.51 10.33
CA ASN A 207 -2.88 18.62 11.71
C ASN A 207 -2.68 17.33 12.54
N SER A 208 -2.41 16.18 11.90
CA SER A 208 -2.01 14.93 12.57
C SER A 208 -0.58 15.05 13.15
N ILE A 209 0.28 15.78 12.45
CA ILE A 209 1.69 16.02 12.82
C ILE A 209 1.77 17.07 13.94
N ARG A 210 1.02 18.17 13.83
CA ARG A 210 0.88 19.16 14.92
C ARG A 210 -0.21 18.73 15.87
N GLY A 211 -0.01 17.60 16.54
CA GLY A 211 -1.11 16.88 17.18
C GLY A 211 -2.07 17.79 17.93
N TYR A 212 -3.30 17.80 17.45
CA TYR A 212 -4.41 18.62 17.90
C TYR A 212 -4.49 18.65 19.43
N ARG A 213 -4.16 19.80 20.03
CA ARG A 213 -4.90 20.28 21.20
C ARG A 213 -6.28 20.68 20.65
N VAL A 214 -7.21 19.73 20.55
CA VAL A 214 -8.61 20.10 20.74
C VAL A 214 -8.73 20.34 22.23
N LEU A 215 -8.50 21.59 22.65
CA LEU A 215 -9.10 22.08 23.88
C LEU A 215 -10.61 22.02 23.63
N HIS A 216 -11.24 20.90 24.01
CA HIS A 216 -12.67 20.90 24.31
C HIS A 216 -12.85 21.83 25.51
N LYS A 217 -13.00 23.12 25.25
CA LYS A 217 -13.77 24.01 26.11
C LYS A 217 -15.23 23.79 25.72
N THR A 218 -15.84 22.78 26.31
CA THR A 218 -17.27 22.84 26.59
C THR A 218 -17.44 23.81 27.77
N TYR A 219 -17.93 25.00 27.45
CA TYR A 219 -18.67 25.84 28.40
C TYR A 219 -20.11 25.33 28.45
#